data_AF-A0A357BJ52-F1
#
_entry.id   AF-A0A357BJ52-F1
#
_cell.length_a   1.000
_cell.length_b   1.000
_cell.length_c   1.000
_cell.angle_alpha   90.00
_cell.angle_beta   90.00
_cell.angle_gamma   90.00
#
_symmetry.space_group_name_H-M   'P 1'
#
loop_
_entity.id
_entity.type
_entity.pdbx_description
1 polymer ?
#
loop_
_entity_poly.entity_id
_entity_poly.type
_entity_poly.pdbx_seq_one_letter_code
_entity_poly.pdbx_strand_id
1 'polypeptide(L)'
;MGAIYNAFGTIDIFKKYPFTIGGSMTPQFDFKKEWEKTKDQLIKISKEAAIIAKKGEEELVKFSQKGKMRMDATAAGLKKEQLYYLIGKEYVKVKEPGKQSAQLKKLVEEMGKIEKEQRLLQKKLKTVQ
;
A
#
# COMPACT_ATOMS: atom_id res chain seq x y z
N MET A 1 -4.03 9.48 65.45
CA MET A 1 -3.56 10.41 64.39
C MET A 1 -3.14 9.59 63.18
N GLY A 2 -3.63 9.95 61.98
CA GLY A 2 -3.24 9.43 60.65
C GLY A 2 -3.82 8.05 60.30
N ALA A 3 -4.83 7.88 59.43
CA ALA A 3 -4.81 7.95 57.95
C ALA A 3 -3.65 7.10 57.36
N ILE A 4 -3.85 6.16 56.43
CA ILE A 4 -4.49 6.32 55.11
C ILE A 4 -5.01 4.95 54.62
N TYR A 5 -6.23 4.92 54.07
CA TYR A 5 -6.73 3.83 53.24
C TYR A 5 -5.94 3.78 51.92
N ASN A 6 -5.63 2.58 51.43
CA ASN A 6 -5.60 2.33 49.99
C ASN A 6 -6.58 1.20 49.66
N ALA A 7 -7.58 1.61 48.89
CA ALA A 7 -8.63 0.80 48.32
C ALA A 7 -8.08 -0.20 47.28
N PHE A 8 -8.94 -1.14 46.90
CA PHE A 8 -8.75 -2.26 45.98
C PHE A 8 -8.32 -3.57 46.63
N GLY A 9 -9.34 -4.31 47.07
CA GLY A 9 -9.26 -5.71 47.48
C GLY A 9 -8.62 -6.57 46.39
N THR A 10 -7.58 -7.27 46.78
CA THR A 10 -7.05 -8.44 46.07
C THR A 10 -8.16 -9.46 45.89
N ILE A 11 -8.61 -9.63 44.65
CA ILE A 11 -9.52 -10.72 44.29
C ILE A 11 -8.71 -12.02 44.39
N ASP A 12 -9.12 -12.86 45.33
CA ASP A 12 -8.59 -14.19 45.63
C ASP A 12 -9.02 -15.18 44.52
N ILE A 13 -8.43 -15.09 43.32
CA ILE A 13 -8.81 -15.98 42.17
C ILE A 13 -8.14 -17.37 42.29
N PHE A 14 -7.18 -17.56 43.19
CA PHE A 14 -6.40 -18.80 43.30
C PHE A 14 -7.01 -19.91 44.18
N LYS A 15 -8.27 -19.80 44.60
CA LYS A 15 -8.95 -20.86 45.39
C LYS A 15 -9.79 -21.85 44.57
N LYS A 16 -9.97 -21.66 43.25
CA LYS A 16 -10.95 -22.44 42.46
C LYS A 16 -10.42 -23.70 41.77
N TYR A 17 -9.11 -23.98 41.80
CA TYR A 17 -8.56 -25.17 41.16
C TYR A 17 -7.63 -25.95 42.12
N PRO A 18 -8.15 -26.93 42.87
CA PRO A 18 -7.29 -27.88 43.57
C PRO A 18 -6.60 -28.77 42.53
N PHE A 19 -5.29 -28.60 42.37
CA PHE A 19 -4.44 -29.51 41.60
C PHE A 19 -4.31 -30.83 42.37
N THR A 20 -5.08 -31.85 41.98
CA THR A 20 -4.99 -33.21 42.52
C THR A 20 -3.99 -34.03 41.70
N ILE A 21 -2.85 -34.37 42.29
CA ILE A 21 -1.93 -35.38 41.75
C ILE A 21 -2.48 -36.75 42.13
N GLY A 22 -3.25 -37.37 41.23
CA GLY A 22 -3.71 -38.76 41.32
C GLY A 22 -3.40 -39.47 40.00
N GLY A 23 -2.62 -40.55 40.07
CA GLY A 23 -1.96 -41.15 38.90
C GLY A 23 -2.86 -41.97 37.98
N SER A 24 -2.54 -41.94 36.68
CA SER A 24 -2.62 -43.06 35.73
C SER A 24 -1.99 -42.63 34.38
N MET A 25 -0.98 -43.39 33.93
CA MET A 25 -0.31 -43.37 32.61
C MET A 25 -0.32 -42.03 31.84
N THR A 26 0.60 -41.11 32.19
CA THR A 26 0.95 -39.99 31.31
C THR A 26 2.19 -40.37 30.49
N PRO A 27 2.18 -40.24 29.15
CA PRO A 27 3.40 -40.41 28.38
C PRO A 27 4.42 -39.41 28.91
N GLN A 28 5.60 -39.90 29.27
CA GLN A 28 6.66 -39.14 29.91
C GLN A 28 6.99 -37.93 29.01
N PHE A 29 6.42 -36.77 29.36
CA PHE A 29 6.47 -35.58 28.52
C PHE A 29 7.84 -34.95 28.73
N ASP A 30 8.74 -35.21 27.79
CA ASP A 30 10.08 -34.66 27.84
C ASP A 30 10.04 -33.20 27.40
N PHE A 31 9.81 -32.30 28.37
CA PHE A 31 9.72 -30.85 28.17
C PHE A 31 10.91 -30.30 27.39
N LYS A 32 12.09 -30.90 27.53
CA LYS A 32 13.30 -30.48 26.81
C LYS A 32 13.17 -30.79 25.32
N LYS A 33 12.64 -31.96 24.97
CA LYS A 33 12.44 -32.38 23.58
C LYS A 33 11.35 -31.57 22.89
N GLU A 34 10.26 -31.27 23.58
CA GLU A 34 9.18 -30.43 23.05
C GLU A 34 9.63 -28.97 22.90
N TRP A 35 10.43 -28.45 23.84
CA TRP A 35 11.02 -27.13 23.72
C TRP A 35 11.93 -26.97 22.49
N GLU A 36 12.81 -27.93 22.22
CA GLU A 36 13.66 -27.89 21.01
C GLU A 36 12.82 -27.96 19.73
N LYS A 37 11.77 -28.79 19.68
CA LYS A 37 10.83 -28.82 18.54
C LYS A 37 10.14 -27.48 18.32
N THR A 38 9.64 -26.85 19.39
CA THR A 38 8.97 -25.54 19.31
C THR A 38 9.95 -24.47 18.83
N LYS A 39 11.19 -24.49 19.31
CA LYS A 39 12.24 -23.56 18.87
C LYS A 39 12.56 -23.72 17.39
N ASP A 40 12.68 -24.95 16.90
CA ASP A 40 12.89 -25.23 15.48
C ASP A 40 11.71 -24.74 14.62
N GLN A 41 10.48 -24.93 15.08
CA GLN A 41 9.28 -24.40 14.42
C GLN A 41 9.27 -22.87 14.40
N LEU A 42 9.67 -22.22 15.49
CA LEU A 42 9.77 -20.76 15.57
C LEU A 42 10.80 -20.20 14.58
N ILE A 43 11.93 -20.88 14.43
CA ILE A 43 12.97 -20.52 13.46
C ILE A 43 12.46 -20.70 12.01
N LYS A 44 11.65 -21.72 11.73
CA LYS A 44 11.03 -21.89 10.41
C LYS A 44 10.04 -20.79 10.12
N ILE A 45 9.15 -20.48 11.06
CA ILE A 45 8.16 -19.40 10.94
C ILE A 45 8.86 -18.05 10.74
N SER A 46 9.93 -17.76 11.48
CA SER A 46 10.65 -16.50 11.33
C SER A 46 11.30 -16.35 9.94
N LYS A 47 11.87 -17.44 9.41
CA LYS A 47 12.40 -17.48 8.03
C LYS A 47 11.31 -17.30 6.98
N GLU A 48 10.17 -17.97 7.15
CA GLU A 48 9.02 -17.82 6.24
C GLU A 48 8.45 -16.40 6.27
N ALA A 49 8.31 -15.82 7.47
CA ALA A 49 7.88 -14.44 7.65
C ALA A 49 8.82 -13.45 6.94
N ALA A 50 10.14 -13.66 7.04
CA ALA A 50 11.12 -12.82 6.34
C ALA A 50 10.99 -12.91 4.80
N ILE A 51 10.76 -14.11 4.26
CA ILE A 51 10.54 -14.31 2.82
C ILE A 51 9.24 -13.63 2.38
N ILE A 52 8.17 -13.76 3.16
CA ILE A 52 6.87 -13.13 2.88
C ILE A 52 7.00 -11.60 2.92
N ALA A 53 7.67 -11.05 3.93
CA ALA A 53 7.91 -9.62 4.04
C ALA A 53 8.66 -9.08 2.81
N LYS A 54 9.73 -9.76 2.38
CA LYS A 54 10.49 -9.38 1.19
C LYS A 54 9.63 -9.41 -0.09
N LYS A 55 8.81 -10.45 -0.26
CA LYS A 55 7.86 -10.52 -1.39
C LYS A 55 6.82 -9.39 -1.32
N GLY A 56 6.33 -9.08 -0.12
CA GLY A 56 5.39 -7.98 0.11
C GLY A 56 5.98 -6.62 -0.26
N GLU A 57 7.24 -6.37 0.08
CA GLU A 57 7.96 -5.16 -0.33
C GLU A 57 8.05 -5.05 -1.86
N GLU A 58 8.45 -6.14 -2.53
CA GLU A 58 8.53 -6.17 -3.99
C GLU A 58 7.17 -5.92 -4.67
N GLU A 59 6.09 -6.48 -4.13
CA GLU A 59 4.73 -6.26 -4.63
C GLU A 59 4.23 -4.84 -4.36
N LEU A 60 4.50 -4.28 -3.18
CA LEU A 60 4.17 -2.90 -2.85
C LEU A 60 4.83 -1.91 -3.80
N VAL A 61 6.11 -2.13 -4.13
CA VAL A 61 6.84 -1.29 -5.09
C VAL A 61 6.18 -1.38 -6.47
N LYS A 62 5.86 -2.58 -6.96
CA LYS A 62 5.16 -2.77 -8.24
C LYS A 62 3.79 -2.09 -8.25
N PHE A 63 3.01 -2.26 -7.19
CA PHE A 63 1.69 -1.65 -7.05
C PHE A 63 1.78 -0.13 -7.02
N SER A 64 2.72 0.43 -6.26
CA SER A 64 2.97 1.87 -6.17
C SER A 64 3.36 2.46 -7.53
N GLN A 65 4.30 1.83 -8.24
CA GLN A 65 4.69 2.25 -9.58
C GLN A 65 3.50 2.23 -10.56
N LYS A 66 2.70 1.17 -10.51
CA LYS A 66 1.48 1.05 -11.32
C LYS A 66 0.44 2.12 -10.99
N GLY A 67 0.23 2.40 -9.71
CA GLY A 67 -0.64 3.47 -9.23
C GLY A 67 -0.20 4.83 -9.75
N LYS A 68 1.08 5.16 -9.60
CA LYS A 68 1.68 6.40 -10.12
C LYS A 68 1.46 6.54 -11.63
N MET A 69 1.77 5.50 -12.41
CA MET A 69 1.58 5.54 -13.87
C MET A 69 0.12 5.77 -14.28
N ARG A 70 -0.84 5.21 -13.53
CA ARG A 70 -2.27 5.46 -13.76
C ARG A 70 -2.65 6.91 -13.45
N MET A 71 -2.18 7.44 -12.32
CA MET A 71 -2.41 8.85 -11.96
C MET A 71 -1.82 9.80 -12.99
N ASP A 72 -0.59 9.55 -13.45
CA ASP A 72 0.08 10.34 -14.48
C ASP A 72 -0.70 10.31 -15.81
N ALA A 73 -1.22 9.14 -16.19
CA ALA A 73 -2.05 9.00 -17.40
C ALA A 73 -3.37 9.79 -17.30
N THR A 74 -4.03 9.77 -16.15
CA THR A 74 -5.24 10.57 -15.89
C THR A 74 -4.92 12.07 -15.93
N ALA A 75 -3.82 12.49 -15.30
CA ALA A 75 -3.38 13.88 -15.30
C ALA A 75 -3.07 14.38 -16.72
N ALA A 76 -2.44 13.55 -17.56
CA ALA A 76 -2.22 13.88 -18.97
C ALA A 76 -3.53 14.03 -19.75
N GLY A 77 -4.54 13.19 -19.46
CA GLY A 77 -5.89 13.31 -20.04
C GLY A 77 -6.57 14.63 -19.68
N LEU A 78 -6.53 15.02 -18.40
CA LEU A 78 -7.10 16.29 -17.93
C LEU A 78 -6.40 17.50 -18.57
N LYS A 79 -5.07 17.47 -18.67
CA LYS A 79 -4.31 18.53 -19.37
C LYS A 79 -4.73 18.65 -20.84
N LYS A 80 -5.00 17.51 -21.50
CA LYS A 80 -5.48 17.51 -22.88
C LYS A 80 -6.84 18.20 -23.02
N GLU A 81 -7.78 17.89 -22.14
CA GLU A 81 -9.10 18.53 -22.11
C GLU A 81 -9.00 20.04 -21.86
N GLN A 82 -8.14 20.44 -20.91
CA GLN A 82 -7.88 21.85 -20.63
C GLN A 82 -7.28 22.58 -21.84
N LEU A 83 -6.34 21.95 -22.56
CA LEU A 83 -5.76 22.52 -23.77
C LEU A 83 -6.80 22.66 -24.88
N TYR A 84 -7.70 21.68 -25.08
CA TYR A 84 -8.81 21.80 -26.03
C TYR A 84 -9.71 22.99 -25.70
N TYR A 85 -10.05 23.18 -24.43
CA TYR A 85 -10.83 24.33 -23.99
C TYR A 85 -10.13 25.66 -24.30
N LEU A 86 -8.83 25.77 -24.01
CA LEU A 86 -8.04 26.97 -24.29
C LEU A 86 -7.91 27.25 -25.79
N ILE A 87 -7.69 26.21 -26.59
CA ILE A 87 -7.65 26.30 -28.05
C ILE A 87 -8.99 26.79 -28.59
N GLY A 88 -10.11 26.21 -28.14
CA GLY A 88 -11.45 26.64 -28.55
C GLY A 88 -11.74 28.09 -28.16
N LYS A 89 -11.38 28.48 -26.94
CA LYS A 89 -11.51 29.87 -26.45
C LYS A 89 -10.70 30.83 -27.30
N GLU A 90 -9.47 30.48 -27.65
CA GLU A 90 -8.60 31.32 -28.46
C GLU A 90 -9.08 31.40 -29.91
N TYR A 91 -9.57 30.29 -30.47
CA TYR A 91 -10.15 30.24 -31.81
C TYR A 91 -11.36 31.16 -31.95
N VAL A 92 -12.24 31.21 -30.95
CA VAL A 92 -13.40 32.12 -30.94
C VAL A 92 -12.98 33.60 -30.82
N LYS A 93 -11.89 33.90 -30.10
CA LYS A 93 -11.38 35.28 -29.99
C LYS A 93 -10.73 35.78 -31.27
N VAL A 94 -10.01 34.91 -31.97
CA VAL A 94 -9.37 35.25 -33.25
C VAL A 94 -10.47 35.27 -34.31
N LYS A 95 -11.12 36.43 -34.48
CA LYS A 95 -12.23 36.67 -35.43
C LYS A 95 -11.89 36.36 -36.91
N GLU A 96 -10.66 35.94 -37.22
CA GLU A 96 -10.23 35.49 -38.54
C GLU A 96 -9.97 33.96 -38.53
N PRO A 97 -10.85 33.13 -39.11
CA PRO A 97 -10.75 31.66 -39.06
C PRO A 97 -9.56 31.04 -39.84
N GLY A 98 -8.63 31.86 -40.34
CA GLY A 98 -7.50 31.41 -41.16
C GLY A 98 -6.11 31.70 -40.58
N LYS A 99 -5.97 32.61 -39.61
CA LYS A 99 -4.65 32.92 -39.03
C LYS A 99 -4.48 32.26 -37.67
N GLN A 100 -3.57 31.30 -37.60
CA GLN A 100 -3.10 30.80 -36.30
C GLN A 100 -2.38 31.93 -35.57
N SER A 101 -3.00 32.45 -34.50
CA SER A 101 -2.33 33.36 -33.59
C SER A 101 -1.09 32.68 -32.99
N ALA A 102 -0.09 33.47 -32.58
CA ALA A 102 1.10 32.93 -31.92
C ALA A 102 0.75 32.12 -30.66
N GLN A 103 -0.34 32.48 -29.96
CA GLN A 103 -0.86 31.72 -28.82
C GLN A 103 -1.48 30.40 -29.25
N LEU A 104 -2.26 30.37 -30.32
CA LEU A 104 -2.87 29.15 -30.85
C LEU A 104 -1.81 28.14 -31.29
N LYS A 105 -0.73 28.59 -31.96
CA LYS A 105 0.40 27.73 -32.33
C LYS A 105 1.04 27.07 -31.11
N LYS A 106 1.33 27.86 -30.07
CA LYS A 106 1.90 27.36 -28.81
C LYS A 106 1.02 26.29 -28.16
N LEU A 107 -0.30 26.55 -28.08
CA LEU A 107 -1.24 25.60 -27.48
C LEU A 107 -1.35 24.30 -28.28
N VAL A 108 -1.33 24.37 -29.62
CA VAL A 108 -1.34 23.19 -30.49
C VAL A 108 -0.04 22.39 -30.37
N GLU A 109 1.12 23.05 -30.29
CA GLU A 109 2.40 22.38 -30.05
C GLU A 109 2.43 21.68 -28.69
N GLU A 110 1.92 22.33 -27.64
CA GLU A 110 1.82 21.75 -26.30
C GLU A 110 0.88 20.53 -26.29
N MET A 111 -0.26 20.62 -26.96
CA MET A 111 -1.17 19.49 -27.15
C MET A 111 -0.47 18.30 -27.82
N GLY A 112 0.33 18.54 -28.86
CA GLY A 112 1.10 17.50 -29.53
C GLY A 112 2.15 16.83 -28.63
N LYS A 113 2.72 17.56 -27.67
CA LYS A 113 3.63 16.99 -26.65
C LYS A 113 2.87 16.11 -25.66
N ILE A 114 1.76 16.61 -25.11
CA ILE A 114 0.91 15.86 -24.17
C ILE A 114 0.36 14.58 -24.80
N GLU A 115 -0.04 14.61 -26.07
CA GLU A 115 -0.50 13.40 -26.77
C GLU A 115 0.60 12.35 -26.93
N LYS A 116 1.84 12.77 -27.22
CA LYS A 116 2.99 11.86 -27.28
C LYS A 116 3.26 11.23 -25.91
N GLU A 117 3.26 12.05 -24.85
CA GLU A 117 3.44 11.58 -23.48
C GLU A 117 2.34 10.60 -23.06
N GLN A 118 1.07 10.91 -23.34
CA GLN A 118 -0.06 10.05 -23.04
C GLN A 118 0.04 8.70 -23.77
N ARG A 119 0.43 8.70 -25.06
CA ARG A 119 0.66 7.47 -25.83
C ARG A 119 1.80 6.63 -25.23
N LEU A 120 2.89 7.26 -24.79
CA LEU A 120 4.00 6.57 -24.16
C LEU A 120 3.59 5.96 -22.81
N LEU A 121 2.85 6.69 -21.99
CA LEU A 121 2.31 6.21 -20.71
C LEU A 121 1.34 5.04 -20.91
N GLN A 122 0.45 5.12 -21.91
CA GLN A 122 -0.46 4.02 -22.25
C GLN A 122 0.30 2.77 -22.73
N LYS A 123 1.35 2.93 -23.54
CA LYS A 123 2.21 1.80 -23.94
C LYS A 123 2.88 1.15 -22.74
N LYS A 124 3.47 1.95 -21.84
CA LYS A 124 4.09 1.45 -20.60
C LYS A 124 3.07 0.73 -19.70
N LEU A 125 1.86 1.26 -19.58
CA LEU A 125 0.79 0.61 -18.82
C LEU A 125 0.38 -0.76 -19.39
N LYS A 126 0.37 -0.91 -20.73
CA LYS A 126 0.11 -2.20 -21.39
C LYS A 126 1.25 -3.20 -21.20
N THR A 127 2.50 -2.74 -21.13
CA THR A 127 3.66 -3.61 -20.90
C THR A 127 3.79 -4.06 -19.44
N VAL A 128 3.19 -3.31 -18.51
CA VAL A 128 3.18 -3.61 -17.06
C VAL A 128 1.91 -4.40 -16.64
N GLN A 129 1.04 -4.75 -17.59
CA GLN A 129 -0.07 -5.70 -17.40
C GLN A 129 0.41 -7.13 -17.60
#